data_AF-A0A938R8G2-F1
#
_entry.id   AF-A0A938R8G2-F1
#
_cell.length_a   1.000
_cell.length_b   1.000
_cell.length_c   1.000
_cell.angle_alpha   90.00
_cell.angle_beta   90.00
_cell.angle_gamma   90.00
#
_symmetry.space_group_name_H-M   'P 1'
#
loop_
_entity.id
_entity.type
_entity.pdbx_description
1 polymer ?
#
loop_
_entity_poly.entity_id
_entity_poly.type
_entity_poly.pdbx_seq_one_letter_code
_entity_poly.pdbx_strand_id
1 'polypeptide(L)'
;MILDGVDRGNWEYLNEMIINDEYCLFATANYQDGGTNTIIAPLIDRFDVIVESRYPGPNLSFLIGKSRGKEHVLRHPKYEKDFYRILKSKTPYEKKVPKLEEICDAFGEYIHETTGVKPLKREDRDRIRTEMENLDLDLDASAFTRMMLAELSFCDRYGQKRIVENCEEGCHYTGYLCRQIKNCASNRLPASIKLFAQGLAWLSGDSEIDIEHVKTVMPFTFSHRIQWKDEVISQKERAKRDDPFQIFLAKEAVKTVSQRYREQSDHLKDALALGSKIFQGDSLEPLEGDHPIYTEIKKDLLRRRNPS
;
A
#
# COMPACT_ATOMS: atom_id res chain seq x y z
N MET A 1 9.59 -13.75 12.75
CA MET A 1 9.68 -14.85 11.76
C MET A 1 8.71 -14.68 10.60
N ILE A 2 7.41 -15.04 10.67
CA ILE A 2 6.47 -14.78 9.55
C ILE A 2 6.36 -13.27 9.24
N LEU A 3 6.34 -12.46 10.30
CA LEU A 3 6.31 -11.00 10.19
C LEU A 3 7.53 -10.42 9.45
N ASP A 4 8.70 -11.03 9.56
CA ASP A 4 9.93 -10.58 8.89
C ASP A 4 9.99 -11.12 7.45
N GLY A 5 9.43 -12.30 7.21
CA GLY A 5 9.27 -12.86 5.87
C GLY A 5 8.33 -12.04 5.00
N VAL A 6 7.19 -11.62 5.55
CA VAL A 6 6.21 -10.77 4.84
C VAL A 6 6.77 -9.37 4.59
N ASP A 7 7.52 -8.81 5.54
CA ASP A 7 7.98 -7.41 5.52
C ASP A 7 9.34 -7.19 4.85
N ARG A 8 10.24 -8.18 4.92
CA ARG A 8 11.65 -8.00 4.51
C ARG A 8 12.17 -9.16 3.67
N GLY A 9 11.32 -10.13 3.32
CA GLY A 9 11.76 -11.33 2.60
C GLY A 9 12.68 -12.24 3.42
N ASN A 10 12.74 -12.07 4.75
CA ASN A 10 13.58 -12.86 5.64
C ASN A 10 12.82 -14.08 6.15
N TRP A 11 13.15 -15.25 5.62
CA TRP A 11 12.50 -16.52 5.96
C TRP A 11 13.46 -17.43 6.70
N GLU A 12 12.96 -18.13 7.72
CA GLU A 12 13.68 -19.25 8.31
C GLU A 12 13.03 -20.55 7.80
N TYR A 13 13.83 -21.38 7.14
CA TYR A 13 13.38 -22.65 6.60
C TYR A 13 14.42 -23.73 6.88
N LEU A 14 14.02 -24.79 7.59
CA LEU A 14 14.88 -25.93 7.94
C LEU A 14 16.21 -25.52 8.62
N ASN A 15 16.15 -24.54 9.55
CA ASN A 15 17.30 -23.95 10.24
C ASN A 15 18.28 -23.17 9.34
N GLU A 16 17.89 -22.86 8.10
CA GLU A 16 18.62 -21.93 7.22
C GLU A 16 17.86 -20.60 7.14
N MET A 17 18.60 -19.50 7.18
CA MET A 17 18.07 -18.16 6.90
C MET A 17 18.11 -17.92 5.40
N ILE A 18 16.95 -17.64 4.82
CA ILE A 18 16.77 -17.26 3.43
C ILE A 18 16.48 -15.76 3.41
N ILE A 19 17.34 -15.00 2.74
CA ILE A 19 17.18 -13.57 2.52
C ILE A 19 16.88 -13.38 1.04
N ASN A 20 15.66 -12.97 0.73
CA ASN A 20 15.25 -12.70 -0.65
C ASN A 20 15.36 -11.21 -0.94
N ASP A 21 16.31 -10.84 -1.80
CA ASP A 21 16.45 -9.45 -2.29
C ASP A 21 15.25 -9.01 -3.15
N GLU A 22 14.59 -9.97 -3.81
CA GLU A 22 13.32 -9.77 -4.51
C GLU A 22 12.28 -10.69 -3.92
N TYR A 23 11.23 -10.11 -3.35
CA TYR A 23 10.11 -10.87 -2.80
C TYR A 23 8.79 -10.13 -3.08
N CYS A 24 7.76 -10.92 -3.37
CA CYS A 24 6.38 -10.44 -3.42
C CYS A 24 5.51 -11.55 -2.83
N LEU A 25 4.84 -11.26 -1.71
CA LEU A 25 3.98 -12.24 -1.05
C LEU A 25 2.53 -12.01 -1.46
N PHE A 26 1.97 -12.96 -2.18
CA PHE A 26 0.53 -13.05 -2.42
C PHE A 26 -0.10 -13.99 -1.39
N ALA A 27 -1.03 -13.47 -0.61
CA ALA A 27 -1.81 -14.25 0.34
C ALA A 27 -3.29 -14.08 0.06
N THR A 28 -4.03 -15.19 0.05
CA THR A 28 -5.49 -15.19 -0.06
C THR A 28 -6.08 -15.64 1.27
N ALA A 29 -7.05 -14.89 1.79
CA ALA A 29 -7.86 -15.31 2.91
C ALA A 29 -9.26 -15.64 2.38
N ASN A 30 -9.75 -16.84 2.67
CA ASN A 30 -11.14 -17.19 2.39
C ASN A 30 -12.08 -16.38 3.29
N TYR A 31 -13.34 -16.25 2.89
CA TYR A 31 -14.38 -15.66 3.73
C TYR A 31 -14.43 -16.36 5.09
N GLN A 32 -14.77 -15.60 6.15
CA GLN A 32 -14.78 -16.11 7.52
C GLN A 32 -15.71 -17.33 7.64
N ASP A 33 -15.14 -18.51 7.82
CA ASP A 33 -15.83 -19.73 8.25
C ASP A 33 -15.64 -19.90 9.76
N GLY A 34 -16.57 -20.57 10.44
CA GLY A 34 -16.57 -20.73 11.91
C GLY A 34 -15.32 -21.40 12.52
N GLY A 35 -14.38 -21.89 11.70
CA GLY A 35 -13.09 -22.45 12.11
C GLY A 35 -11.85 -21.70 11.61
N THR A 36 -11.98 -20.54 10.95
CA THR A 36 -10.84 -19.77 10.44
C THR A 36 -10.33 -18.75 11.46
N ASN A 37 -9.03 -18.79 11.77
CA ASN A 37 -8.39 -17.73 12.54
C ASN A 37 -8.30 -16.46 11.68
N THR A 38 -8.79 -15.33 12.20
CA THR A 38 -8.65 -14.04 11.51
C THR A 38 -7.19 -13.59 11.56
N ILE A 39 -6.68 -13.08 10.43
CA ILE A 39 -5.32 -12.51 10.37
C ILE A 39 -5.26 -11.33 11.35
N ILE A 40 -4.31 -11.36 12.29
CA ILE A 40 -4.17 -10.32 13.30
C ILE A 40 -3.75 -8.98 12.67
N ALA A 41 -4.21 -7.86 13.23
CA ALA A 41 -3.96 -6.52 12.70
C ALA A 41 -2.46 -6.21 12.43
N PRO A 42 -1.50 -6.61 13.29
CA PRO A 42 -0.07 -6.40 13.00
C PRO A 42 0.42 -7.12 11.74
N LEU A 43 -0.14 -8.29 11.41
CA LEU A 43 0.23 -9.03 10.21
C LEU A 43 -0.43 -8.42 8.97
N ILE A 44 -1.71 -8.02 9.07
CA ILE A 44 -2.42 -7.31 8.00
C ILE A 44 -1.70 -6.01 7.61
N ASP A 45 -1.20 -5.24 8.58
CA ASP A 45 -0.48 -3.98 8.35
C ASP A 45 0.85 -4.14 7.57
N ARG A 46 1.34 -5.37 7.36
CA ARG A 46 2.53 -5.65 6.54
C ARG A 46 2.22 -5.91 5.07
N PHE A 47 0.96 -6.05 4.70
CA PHE A 47 0.56 -6.11 3.30
C PHE A 47 0.42 -4.68 2.78
N ASP A 48 1.11 -4.34 1.68
CA ASP A 48 0.99 -3.02 1.08
C ASP A 48 -0.42 -2.74 0.58
N VAL A 49 -1.06 -3.76 0.02
CA VAL A 49 -2.31 -3.65 -0.72
C VAL A 49 -3.25 -4.81 -0.36
N ILE A 50 -4.54 -4.51 -0.24
CA ILE A 50 -5.61 -5.50 -0.27
C ILE A 50 -6.50 -5.29 -1.50
N VAL A 51 -6.84 -6.39 -2.17
CA VAL A 51 -7.78 -6.41 -3.29
C VAL A 51 -8.79 -7.52 -3.10
N GLU A 52 -9.94 -7.36 -3.74
CA GLU A 52 -10.96 -8.41 -3.78
C GLU A 52 -10.76 -9.28 -5.03
N SER A 53 -10.75 -10.60 -4.83
CA SER A 53 -10.93 -11.56 -5.93
C SER A 53 -12.43 -11.73 -6.22
N ARG A 54 -12.97 -10.85 -7.09
CA ARG A 54 -14.38 -10.92 -7.49
C ARG A 54 -14.63 -12.10 -8.41
N TYR A 55 -15.83 -12.69 -8.28
CA TYR A 55 -16.34 -13.58 -9.31
C TYR A 55 -16.46 -12.79 -10.63
N PRO A 56 -15.89 -13.28 -11.76
CA PRO A 56 -15.81 -12.51 -13.01
C PRO A 56 -17.16 -12.39 -13.74
N GLY A 57 -18.26 -12.82 -13.11
CA GLY A 57 -19.58 -12.87 -13.71
C GLY A 57 -19.79 -14.14 -14.57
N PRO A 58 -21.06 -14.47 -14.86
CA PRO A 58 -21.42 -15.74 -15.47
C PRO A 58 -20.82 -15.92 -16.87
N ASN A 59 -20.78 -14.86 -17.68
CA ASN A 59 -20.29 -14.94 -19.06
C ASN A 59 -18.80 -15.25 -19.13
N LEU A 60 -17.97 -14.51 -18.39
CA LEU A 60 -16.52 -14.75 -18.33
C LEU A 60 -16.22 -16.09 -17.65
N SER A 61 -16.91 -16.41 -16.55
CA SER A 61 -16.74 -17.69 -15.87
C SER A 61 -17.06 -18.88 -16.79
N PHE A 62 -18.09 -18.78 -17.63
CA PHE A 62 -18.42 -19.82 -18.60
C PHE A 62 -17.32 -19.99 -19.66
N LEU A 63 -16.72 -18.90 -20.15
CA LEU A 63 -15.59 -18.94 -21.08
C LEU A 63 -14.32 -19.53 -20.44
N ILE A 64 -14.03 -19.14 -19.19
CA ILE A 64 -12.92 -19.72 -18.41
C ILE A 64 -13.14 -21.22 -18.23
N GLY A 65 -14.36 -21.63 -17.88
CA GLY A 65 -14.73 -23.04 -17.71
C GLY A 65 -14.56 -23.89 -18.98
N LYS A 66 -14.67 -23.29 -20.17
CA LYS A 66 -14.39 -23.96 -21.46
C LYS A 66 -12.90 -24.13 -21.76
N SER A 67 -12.02 -23.37 -21.10
CA SER A 67 -10.59 -23.31 -21.40
C SER A 67 -9.74 -24.36 -20.68
N ARG A 68 -10.35 -25.49 -20.26
CA ARG A 68 -9.68 -26.56 -19.51
C ARG A 68 -8.42 -27.04 -20.24
N GLY A 69 -7.30 -27.13 -19.50
CA GLY A 69 -6.03 -27.66 -19.99
C GLY A 69 -4.96 -26.61 -20.35
N LYS A 70 -5.30 -25.32 -20.44
CA LYS A 70 -4.28 -24.26 -20.68
C LYS A 70 -3.33 -24.06 -19.48
N GLU A 71 -3.74 -24.46 -18.28
CA GLU A 71 -2.91 -24.37 -17.07
C GLU A 71 -1.68 -25.29 -17.11
N HIS A 72 -1.72 -26.37 -17.89
CA HIS A 72 -0.57 -27.27 -18.04
C HIS A 72 0.65 -26.58 -18.64
N VAL A 73 0.44 -25.51 -19.42
CA VAL A 73 1.54 -24.71 -19.99
C VAL A 73 2.34 -23.99 -18.90
N LEU A 74 1.73 -23.72 -17.74
CA LEU A 74 2.42 -23.10 -16.60
C LEU A 74 3.18 -24.13 -15.74
N ARG A 75 3.29 -25.38 -16.18
CA ARG A 75 3.95 -26.48 -15.45
C ARG A 75 4.97 -27.15 -16.35
N HIS A 76 6.20 -27.32 -15.86
CA HIS A 76 7.24 -27.99 -16.62
C HIS A 76 8.08 -28.92 -15.71
N PRO A 77 7.84 -30.24 -15.75
CA PRO A 77 8.39 -31.19 -14.78
C PRO A 77 9.93 -31.18 -14.65
N LYS A 78 10.64 -30.91 -15.75
CA LYS A 78 12.11 -30.81 -15.74
C LYS A 78 12.59 -29.61 -14.92
N TYR A 79 12.14 -28.40 -15.25
CA TYR A 79 12.52 -27.18 -14.56
C TYR A 79 12.06 -27.18 -13.10
N GLU A 80 10.88 -27.72 -12.80
CA GLU A 80 10.43 -27.92 -11.42
C GLU A 80 11.39 -28.81 -10.60
N LYS A 81 11.83 -29.94 -11.17
CA LYS A 81 12.81 -30.84 -10.53
C LYS A 81 14.18 -30.18 -10.38
N ASP A 82 14.64 -29.47 -11.40
CA ASP A 82 15.92 -28.77 -11.39
C ASP A 82 15.93 -27.66 -10.32
N PHE A 83 14.83 -26.89 -10.21
CA PHE A 83 14.63 -25.85 -9.21
C PHE A 83 14.69 -26.44 -7.80
N TYR A 84 13.95 -27.52 -7.56
CA TYR A 84 13.95 -28.22 -6.29
C TYR A 84 15.32 -28.79 -5.90
N ARG A 85 16.07 -29.31 -6.87
CA ARG A 85 17.43 -29.83 -6.65
C ARG A 85 18.39 -28.72 -6.21
N ILE A 86 18.29 -27.52 -6.78
CA ILE A 86 19.13 -26.38 -6.37
C ILE A 86 18.79 -25.94 -4.95
N LEU A 87 17.50 -25.79 -4.64
CA LEU A 87 17.06 -25.40 -3.30
C LEU A 87 17.55 -26.39 -2.22
N LYS A 88 17.49 -27.69 -2.51
CA LYS A 88 17.98 -28.76 -1.62
C LYS A 88 19.50 -28.88 -1.51
N SER A 89 20.26 -28.23 -2.39
CA SER A 89 21.72 -28.32 -2.35
C SER A 89 22.26 -27.65 -1.07
N LYS A 90 23.33 -28.21 -0.48
CA LYS A 90 24.01 -27.64 0.70
C LYS A 90 24.93 -26.46 0.36
N THR A 91 24.68 -25.77 -0.75
CA THR A 91 25.46 -24.59 -1.13
C THR A 91 24.91 -23.34 -0.45
N PRO A 92 25.72 -22.31 -0.19
CA PRO A 92 25.23 -21.03 0.33
C PRO A 92 24.17 -20.40 -0.60
N TYR A 93 23.19 -19.69 -0.03
CA TYR A 93 22.05 -19.14 -0.77
C TYR A 93 22.49 -18.16 -1.87
N GLU A 94 23.52 -17.34 -1.64
CA GLU A 94 24.03 -16.40 -2.64
C GLU A 94 24.53 -17.12 -3.91
N LYS A 95 24.97 -18.39 -3.78
CA LYS A 95 25.38 -19.23 -4.91
C LYS A 95 24.24 -20.02 -5.53
N LYS A 96 23.08 -20.11 -4.85
CA LYS A 96 21.86 -20.71 -5.39
C LYS A 96 21.14 -19.75 -6.33
N VAL A 97 21.06 -18.46 -5.96
CA VAL A 97 20.27 -17.44 -6.66
C VAL A 97 20.57 -17.37 -8.17
N PRO A 98 21.83 -17.23 -8.64
CA PRO A 98 22.10 -17.16 -10.08
C PRO A 98 21.63 -18.41 -10.84
N LYS A 99 21.78 -19.59 -10.23
CA LYS A 99 21.35 -20.85 -10.83
C LYS A 99 19.82 -21.01 -10.84
N LEU A 100 19.12 -20.41 -9.88
CA LEU A 100 17.66 -20.36 -9.89
C LEU A 100 17.18 -19.44 -11.01
N GLU A 101 17.82 -18.27 -11.21
CA GLU A 101 17.50 -17.37 -12.32
C GLU A 101 17.76 -18.03 -13.69
N GLU A 102 18.83 -18.80 -13.87
CA GLU A 102 19.06 -19.60 -15.10
C GLU A 102 17.88 -20.54 -15.42
N ILE A 103 17.29 -21.17 -14.39
CA ILE A 103 16.11 -22.03 -14.56
C ILE A 103 14.87 -21.18 -14.87
N CYS A 104 14.68 -20.05 -14.18
CA CYS A 104 13.58 -19.13 -14.45
C CYS A 104 13.61 -18.62 -15.90
N ASP A 105 14.79 -18.25 -16.40
CA ASP A 105 14.99 -17.81 -17.78
C ASP A 105 14.70 -18.94 -18.77
N ALA A 106 15.22 -20.15 -18.53
CA ALA A 106 14.94 -21.30 -19.39
C ALA A 106 13.45 -21.67 -19.41
N PHE A 107 12.76 -21.58 -18.27
CA PHE A 107 11.31 -21.74 -18.22
C PHE A 107 10.59 -20.59 -18.92
N GLY A 108 11.12 -19.37 -18.84
CA GLY A 108 10.58 -18.20 -19.53
C GLY A 108 10.63 -18.34 -21.04
N GLU A 109 11.73 -18.86 -21.59
CA GLU A 109 11.83 -19.17 -23.03
C GLU A 109 10.80 -20.22 -23.45
N TYR A 110 10.61 -21.28 -22.65
CA TYR A 110 9.55 -22.28 -22.89
C TYR A 110 8.14 -21.65 -22.90
N ILE A 111 7.85 -20.74 -21.97
CA ILE A 111 6.57 -20.02 -21.94
C ILE A 111 6.41 -19.14 -23.19
N HIS A 112 7.48 -18.47 -23.63
CA HIS A 112 7.46 -17.66 -24.84
C HIS A 112 7.20 -18.51 -26.09
N GLU A 113 7.88 -19.63 -26.24
CA GLU A 113 7.67 -20.57 -27.36
C GLU A 113 6.25 -21.14 -27.39
N THR A 114 5.69 -21.46 -26.21
CA THR A 114 4.38 -22.13 -26.11
C THR A 114 3.20 -21.17 -26.18
N THR A 115 3.35 -19.94 -25.67
CA THR A 115 2.24 -18.98 -25.51
C THR A 115 2.41 -17.70 -26.32
N GLY A 116 3.61 -17.41 -26.81
CA GLY A 116 3.98 -16.12 -27.39
C GLY A 116 4.25 -15.02 -26.35
N VAL A 117 3.98 -15.25 -25.07
CA VAL A 117 4.18 -14.26 -24.00
C VAL A 117 5.62 -14.33 -23.50
N LYS A 118 6.35 -13.21 -23.56
CA LYS A 118 7.72 -13.12 -23.05
C LYS A 118 7.71 -12.71 -21.57
N PRO A 119 8.13 -13.57 -20.63
CA PRO A 119 8.21 -13.20 -19.22
C PRO A 119 9.38 -12.23 -18.95
N LEU A 120 9.29 -11.50 -17.84
CA LEU A 120 10.34 -10.57 -17.42
C LEU A 120 11.54 -11.31 -16.83
N LYS A 121 12.73 -11.09 -17.40
CA LYS A 121 13.99 -11.58 -16.83
C LYS A 121 14.42 -10.72 -15.65
N ARG A 122 15.41 -11.18 -14.88
CA ARG A 122 15.92 -10.42 -13.73
C ARG A 122 16.34 -8.99 -14.11
N GLU A 123 17.06 -8.86 -15.22
CA GLU A 123 17.50 -7.56 -15.75
C GLU A 123 16.33 -6.63 -16.08
N ASP A 124 15.24 -7.17 -16.65
CA ASP A 124 14.04 -6.38 -16.92
C ASP A 124 13.40 -5.90 -15.60
N ARG A 125 13.28 -6.79 -14.60
CA ARG A 125 12.69 -6.45 -13.29
C ARG A 125 13.53 -5.41 -12.55
N ASP A 126 14.85 -5.52 -12.60
CA ASP A 126 15.78 -4.57 -12.00
C ASP A 126 15.68 -3.20 -12.69
N ARG A 127 15.65 -3.16 -14.03
CA ARG A 127 15.41 -1.92 -14.79
C ARG A 127 14.08 -1.27 -14.41
N ILE A 128 12.98 -2.04 -14.39
CA ILE A 128 11.65 -1.53 -14.04
C ILE A 128 11.65 -0.94 -12.62
N ARG A 129 12.26 -1.63 -11.65
CA ARG A 129 12.36 -1.10 -10.27
C ARG A 129 13.13 0.21 -10.22
N THR A 130 14.27 0.31 -10.92
CA THR A 130 15.03 1.57 -11.00
C THR A 130 14.23 2.69 -11.66
N GLU A 131 13.51 2.39 -12.75
CA GLU A 131 12.63 3.38 -13.41
C GLU A 131 11.52 3.87 -12.46
N MET A 132 10.85 2.95 -11.77
CA MET A 132 9.82 3.28 -10.77
C MET A 132 10.36 4.10 -9.60
N GLU A 133 11.55 3.76 -9.08
CA GLU A 133 12.19 4.47 -7.95
C GLU A 133 12.45 5.94 -8.26
N ASN A 134 12.70 6.28 -9.53
CA ASN A 134 12.93 7.65 -9.99
C ASN A 134 11.65 8.46 -10.18
N LEU A 135 10.47 7.85 -10.09
CA LEU A 135 9.20 8.58 -10.12
C LEU A 135 8.93 9.24 -8.77
N ASP A 136 8.83 10.56 -8.80
CA ASP A 136 8.51 11.39 -7.64
C ASP A 136 7.04 11.84 -7.66
N LEU A 137 6.54 12.18 -6.46
CA LEU A 137 5.24 12.81 -6.29
C LEU A 137 5.32 14.26 -6.76
N ASP A 138 4.36 14.67 -7.60
CA ASP A 138 4.17 16.09 -7.89
C ASP A 138 3.72 16.84 -6.62
N LEU A 139 3.59 18.18 -6.73
CA LEU A 139 3.20 19.02 -5.61
C LEU A 139 1.79 18.68 -5.07
N ASP A 140 0.84 18.38 -5.95
CA ASP A 140 -0.54 18.11 -5.56
C ASP A 140 -0.67 16.72 -4.91
N ALA A 141 -0.04 15.71 -5.48
CA ALA A 141 0.05 14.35 -4.96
C ALA A 141 0.72 14.31 -3.58
N SER A 142 1.82 15.05 -3.41
CA SER A 142 2.53 15.19 -2.14
C SER A 142 1.67 15.87 -1.07
N ALA A 143 1.06 17.02 -1.41
CA ALA A 143 0.21 17.76 -0.48
C ALA A 143 -1.06 16.98 -0.10
N PHE A 144 -1.72 16.35 -1.07
CA PHE A 144 -2.90 15.52 -0.85
C PHE A 144 -2.58 14.31 0.04
N THR A 145 -1.44 13.63 -0.21
CA THR A 145 -1.01 12.50 0.63
C THR A 145 -0.81 12.93 2.08
N ARG A 146 -0.15 14.07 2.32
CA ARG A 146 0.03 14.60 3.69
C ARG A 146 -1.29 14.98 4.35
N MET A 147 -2.23 15.57 3.59
CA MET A 147 -3.56 15.90 4.08
C MET A 147 -4.32 14.64 4.54
N MET A 148 -4.35 13.61 3.71
CA MET A 148 -4.94 12.31 4.03
C MET A 148 -4.31 11.68 5.28
N LEU A 149 -2.98 11.66 5.37
CA LEU A 149 -2.26 11.10 6.51
C LEU A 149 -2.56 11.87 7.80
N ALA A 150 -2.65 13.20 7.73
CA ALA A 150 -3.01 14.03 8.88
C ALA A 150 -4.43 13.68 9.37
N GLU A 151 -5.41 13.55 8.48
CA GLU A 151 -6.77 13.17 8.89
C GLU A 151 -6.86 11.75 9.47
N LEU A 152 -6.03 10.82 9.01
CA LEU A 152 -6.01 9.44 9.50
C LEU A 152 -5.20 9.25 10.79
N SER A 153 -4.44 10.24 11.26
CA SER A 153 -3.52 10.06 12.40
C SER A 153 -3.62 11.14 13.47
N PHE A 154 -4.23 12.29 13.19
CA PHE A 154 -4.23 13.42 14.09
C PHE A 154 -5.15 13.24 15.31
N CYS A 155 -4.69 13.75 16.45
CA CYS A 155 -5.51 13.99 17.64
C CYS A 155 -5.07 15.28 18.32
N ASP A 156 -6.01 16.21 18.52
CA ASP A 156 -5.70 17.51 19.16
C ASP A 156 -5.11 17.37 20.57
N ARG A 157 -5.67 16.45 21.37
CA ARG A 157 -5.27 16.24 22.76
C ARG A 157 -3.93 15.51 22.92
N TYR A 158 -3.70 14.50 22.08
CA TYR A 158 -2.57 13.59 22.24
C TYR A 158 -1.49 13.76 21.16
N GLY A 159 -1.71 14.68 20.22
CA GLY A 159 -0.91 14.87 19.01
C GLY A 159 -1.15 13.78 17.96
N GLN A 160 -1.14 12.51 18.37
CA GLN A 160 -1.40 11.36 17.50
C GLN A 160 -2.48 10.48 18.09
N LYS A 161 -3.46 10.12 17.25
CA LYS A 161 -4.56 9.24 17.62
C LYS A 161 -4.06 7.83 17.91
N ARG A 162 -4.59 7.22 18.97
CA ARG A 162 -4.33 5.82 19.33
C ARG A 162 -5.63 5.03 19.40
N ILE A 163 -5.53 3.70 19.29
CA ILE A 163 -6.69 2.80 19.24
C ILE A 163 -7.57 2.83 20.49
N VAL A 164 -7.01 3.19 21.65
CA VAL A 164 -7.70 3.21 22.95
C VAL A 164 -8.36 4.56 23.27
N GLU A 165 -8.21 5.55 22.39
CA GLU A 165 -8.62 6.93 22.66
C GLU A 165 -9.97 7.24 22.03
N ASN A 166 -10.92 7.66 22.87
CA ASN A 166 -12.20 8.18 22.42
C ASN A 166 -12.11 9.69 22.19
N CYS A 167 -12.74 10.15 21.11
CA CYS A 167 -12.84 11.58 20.83
C CYS A 167 -13.91 12.19 21.75
N GLU A 168 -13.56 13.21 22.54
CA GLU A 168 -14.49 13.92 23.41
C GLU A 168 -15.59 14.65 22.60
N GLU A 169 -16.71 14.97 23.26
CA GLU A 169 -17.72 15.86 22.69
C GLU A 169 -17.16 17.28 22.56
N GLY A 170 -17.53 17.99 21.48
CA GLY A 170 -17.04 19.35 21.21
C GLY A 170 -15.65 19.45 20.59
N CYS A 171 -15.00 18.32 20.24
CA CYS A 171 -13.73 18.33 19.50
C CYS A 171 -13.87 19.11 18.18
N HIS A 172 -12.99 20.10 17.95
CA HIS A 172 -12.95 20.91 16.72
C HIS A 172 -12.90 20.05 15.45
N TYR A 173 -12.22 18.91 15.54
CA TYR A 173 -11.96 18.03 14.39
C TYR A 173 -13.04 16.96 14.14
N THR A 174 -14.25 17.15 14.68
CA THR A 174 -15.38 16.23 14.49
C THR A 174 -15.74 15.99 13.03
N GLY A 175 -15.45 16.94 12.13
CA GLY A 175 -15.70 16.83 10.68
C GLY A 175 -14.66 16.05 9.87
N TYR A 176 -13.57 15.56 10.47
CA TYR A 176 -12.46 14.90 9.78
C TYR A 176 -12.42 13.38 10.02
N LEU A 177 -11.61 12.66 9.25
CA LEU A 177 -11.55 11.18 9.33
C LEU A 177 -11.13 10.66 10.71
N CYS A 178 -10.33 11.40 11.48
CA CYS A 178 -9.88 10.99 12.82
C CYS A 178 -11.04 10.73 13.80
N ARG A 179 -12.20 11.36 13.56
CA ARG A 179 -13.44 11.12 14.33
C ARG A 179 -14.14 9.84 13.90
N GLN A 180 -14.00 9.43 12.64
CA GLN A 180 -14.69 8.30 12.01
C GLN A 180 -14.00 6.95 12.25
N ILE A 181 -12.72 6.96 12.62
CA ILE A 181 -11.91 5.76 12.80
C ILE A 181 -11.60 5.51 14.29
N LYS A 182 -11.34 4.24 14.64
CA LYS A 182 -10.93 3.79 15.98
C LYS A 182 -9.43 3.91 16.16
N ASN A 183 -8.64 3.50 15.16
CA ASN A 183 -7.17 3.50 15.18
C ASN A 183 -6.57 4.67 14.38
N CYS A 184 -5.27 4.63 14.09
CA CYS A 184 -4.57 5.59 13.24
C CYS A 184 -3.84 4.91 12.08
N ALA A 185 -3.43 5.71 11.09
CA ALA A 185 -2.55 5.26 10.01
C ALA A 185 -1.19 4.80 10.58
N SER A 186 -0.68 3.67 10.07
CA SER A 186 0.65 3.17 10.42
C SER A 186 1.74 3.88 9.62
N ASN A 187 2.98 3.84 10.13
CA ASN A 187 4.16 4.41 9.44
C ASN A 187 4.48 3.73 8.11
N ARG A 188 3.86 2.59 7.82
CA ARG A 188 4.01 1.84 6.56
C ARG A 188 3.14 2.40 5.45
N LEU A 189 2.00 2.97 5.80
CA LEU A 189 1.02 3.47 4.83
C LEU A 189 1.62 4.46 3.81
N PRO A 190 2.45 5.46 4.19
CA PRO A 190 3.05 6.38 3.22
C PRO A 190 3.90 5.68 2.17
N ALA A 191 4.68 4.67 2.58
CA ALA A 191 5.52 3.89 1.69
C ALA A 191 4.67 3.02 0.74
N SER A 192 3.63 2.36 1.25
CA SER A 192 2.70 1.57 0.43
C SER A 192 1.95 2.42 -0.59
N ILE A 193 1.54 3.65 -0.22
CA ILE A 193 0.94 4.62 -1.16
C ILE A 193 1.94 4.97 -2.26
N LYS A 194 3.17 5.38 -1.90
CA LYS A 194 4.19 5.75 -2.88
C LYS A 194 4.49 4.58 -3.82
N LEU A 195 4.80 3.40 -3.30
CA LEU A 195 5.16 2.23 -4.10
C LEU A 195 4.05 1.83 -5.07
N PHE A 196 2.79 1.80 -4.61
CA PHE A 196 1.69 1.41 -5.48
C PHE A 196 1.38 2.49 -6.54
N ALA A 197 1.50 3.77 -6.18
CA ALA A 197 1.33 4.88 -7.11
C ALA A 197 2.46 4.93 -8.17
N GLN A 198 3.72 4.65 -7.78
CA GLN A 198 4.84 4.48 -8.71
C GLN A 198 4.55 3.38 -9.74
N GLY A 199 4.04 2.24 -9.29
CA GLY A 199 3.69 1.14 -10.18
C GLY A 199 2.57 1.52 -11.16
N LEU A 200 1.56 2.27 -10.71
CA LEU A 200 0.47 2.73 -11.57
C LEU A 200 0.94 3.78 -12.59
N ALA A 201 1.75 4.76 -12.17
CA ALA A 201 2.29 5.78 -13.05
C ALA A 201 3.24 5.18 -14.10
N TRP A 202 4.13 4.28 -13.67
CA TRP A 202 5.03 3.57 -14.58
C TRP A 202 4.26 2.73 -15.62
N LEU A 203 3.23 1.98 -15.19
CA LEU A 203 2.37 1.21 -16.10
C LEU A 203 1.59 2.10 -17.07
N SER A 204 1.28 3.33 -16.67
CA SER A 204 0.59 4.33 -17.51
C SER A 204 1.53 5.06 -18.46
N GLY A 205 2.85 4.95 -18.25
CA GLY A 205 3.87 5.64 -19.03
C GLY A 205 4.08 7.10 -18.62
N ASP A 206 3.66 7.47 -17.41
CA ASP A 206 3.76 8.82 -16.88
C ASP A 206 5.14 9.08 -16.27
N SER A 207 5.61 10.33 -16.37
CA SER A 207 6.93 10.75 -15.88
C SER A 207 6.94 11.16 -14.40
N GLU A 208 5.77 11.32 -13.78
CA GLU A 208 5.61 11.72 -12.39
C GLU A 208 4.34 11.10 -11.79
N ILE A 209 4.27 11.05 -10.45
CA ILE A 209 3.11 10.57 -9.73
C ILE A 209 2.20 11.76 -9.43
N ASP A 210 1.09 11.86 -10.15
CA ASP A 210 0.07 12.89 -9.92
C ASP A 210 -0.94 12.53 -8.81
N ILE A 211 -1.84 13.47 -8.51
CA ILE A 211 -2.89 13.29 -7.51
C ILE A 211 -3.89 12.17 -7.87
N GLU A 212 -4.16 11.93 -9.15
CA GLU A 212 -5.10 10.90 -9.60
C GLU A 212 -4.54 9.50 -9.40
N HIS A 213 -3.23 9.30 -9.60
CA HIS A 213 -2.52 8.07 -9.20
C HIS A 213 -2.74 7.77 -7.72
N VAL A 214 -2.46 8.76 -6.87
CA VAL A 214 -2.57 8.62 -5.41
C VAL A 214 -4.00 8.30 -4.99
N LYS A 215 -4.99 9.06 -5.49
CA LYS A 215 -6.41 8.83 -5.20
C LYS A 215 -6.87 7.44 -5.62
N THR A 216 -6.35 6.94 -6.73
CA THR A 216 -6.72 5.62 -7.27
C THR A 216 -6.21 4.49 -6.39
N VAL A 217 -4.97 4.56 -5.93
CA VAL A 217 -4.35 3.46 -5.16
C VAL A 217 -4.71 3.47 -3.68
N MET A 218 -4.93 4.66 -3.10
CA MET A 218 -5.13 4.85 -1.66
C MET A 218 -6.15 3.90 -1.02
N PRO A 219 -7.37 3.69 -1.57
CA PRO A 219 -8.37 2.81 -0.96
C PRO A 219 -7.87 1.37 -0.75
N PHE A 220 -7.01 0.88 -1.64
CA PHE A 220 -6.45 -0.46 -1.56
C PHE A 220 -5.25 -0.53 -0.61
N THR A 221 -4.59 0.59 -0.33
CA THR A 221 -3.43 0.64 0.58
C THR A 221 -3.80 0.74 2.06
N PHE A 222 -4.98 1.29 2.40
CA PHE A 222 -5.37 1.49 3.79
C PHE A 222 -6.68 0.82 4.23
N SER A 223 -7.51 0.29 3.33
CA SER A 223 -8.81 -0.29 3.74
C SER A 223 -8.70 -1.44 4.73
N HIS A 224 -7.61 -2.21 4.69
CA HIS A 224 -7.28 -3.26 5.66
C HIS A 224 -6.56 -2.75 6.92
N ARG A 225 -6.05 -1.53 6.90
CA ARG A 225 -5.31 -0.90 8.01
C ARG A 225 -6.22 -0.08 8.92
N ILE A 226 -7.36 0.37 8.42
CA ILE A 226 -8.28 1.26 9.15
C ILE A 226 -9.42 0.46 9.77
N GLN A 227 -9.74 0.80 11.02
CA GLN A 227 -10.90 0.30 11.75
C GLN A 227 -11.91 1.44 11.88
N TRP A 228 -13.04 1.32 11.19
CA TRP A 228 -14.13 2.29 11.27
C TRP A 228 -14.90 2.15 12.58
N LYS A 229 -15.45 3.27 13.07
CA LYS A 229 -16.37 3.26 14.20
C LYS A 229 -17.72 2.65 13.82
N ASP A 230 -18.40 2.09 14.80
CA ASP A 230 -19.64 1.34 14.59
C ASP A 230 -20.76 2.25 14.07
N GLU A 231 -20.75 3.54 14.42
CA GLU A 231 -21.71 4.51 13.88
C GLU A 231 -21.51 4.71 12.37
N VAL A 232 -20.26 4.77 11.90
CA VAL A 232 -19.93 4.93 10.47
C VAL A 232 -20.34 3.68 9.69
N ILE A 233 -20.05 2.50 10.25
CA ILE A 233 -20.45 1.21 9.70
C ILE A 233 -21.98 1.16 9.55
N SER A 234 -22.71 1.47 10.61
CA SER A 234 -24.18 1.42 10.64
C SER A 234 -24.82 2.39 9.65
N GLN A 235 -24.27 3.60 9.51
CA GLN A 235 -24.77 4.60 8.56
C GLN A 235 -24.62 4.17 7.09
N LYS A 236 -23.58 3.40 6.77
CA LYS A 236 -23.21 3.06 5.38
C LYS A 236 -23.52 1.61 5.01
N GLU A 237 -23.98 0.79 5.95
CA GLU A 237 -24.22 -0.66 5.75
C GLU A 237 -25.13 -0.95 4.55
N ARG A 238 -26.19 -0.15 4.37
CA ARG A 238 -27.18 -0.30 3.28
C ARG A 238 -26.85 0.49 2.02
N ALA A 239 -25.70 1.18 1.98
CA ALA A 239 -25.31 1.94 0.82
C ALA A 239 -25.07 0.99 -0.37
N LYS A 240 -25.59 1.38 -1.54
CA LYS A 240 -25.27 0.70 -2.80
C LYS A 240 -23.77 0.81 -3.04
N ARG A 241 -23.13 -0.33 -3.28
CA ARG A 241 -21.68 -0.42 -3.50
C ARG A 241 -21.39 -1.56 -4.47
N ASP A 242 -20.35 -1.37 -5.27
CA ASP A 242 -19.80 -2.40 -6.13
C ASP A 242 -18.57 -3.06 -5.49
N ASP A 243 -18.02 -2.46 -4.41
CA ASP A 243 -16.84 -2.92 -3.70
C ASP A 243 -17.16 -3.59 -2.36
N PRO A 244 -16.23 -4.40 -1.81
CA PRO A 244 -16.32 -4.87 -0.44
C PRO A 244 -16.44 -3.69 0.49
N PHE A 245 -17.16 -3.89 1.58
CA PHE A 245 -17.54 -2.79 2.45
C PHE A 245 -16.35 -1.95 2.95
N GLN A 246 -15.22 -2.58 3.28
CA GLN A 246 -14.00 -1.87 3.73
C GLN A 246 -13.37 -1.00 2.62
N ILE A 247 -13.25 -1.53 1.39
CA ILE A 247 -12.73 -0.78 0.24
C ILE A 247 -13.70 0.35 -0.13
N PHE A 248 -15.01 0.09 -0.07
CA PHE A 248 -16.04 1.10 -0.29
C PHE A 248 -15.91 2.27 0.69
N LEU A 249 -15.79 2.00 2.00
CA LEU A 249 -15.59 3.05 3.00
C LEU A 249 -14.29 3.83 2.76
N ALA A 250 -13.22 3.13 2.38
CA ALA A 250 -11.95 3.76 2.04
C ALA A 250 -12.07 4.68 0.80
N LYS A 251 -12.80 4.27 -0.24
CA LYS A 251 -13.10 5.12 -1.42
C LYS A 251 -13.91 6.36 -1.05
N GLU A 252 -14.93 6.20 -0.20
CA GLU A 252 -15.73 7.34 0.29
C GLU A 252 -14.89 8.32 1.12
N ALA A 253 -13.96 7.81 1.92
CA ALA A 253 -13.01 8.65 2.68
C ALA A 253 -12.07 9.42 1.75
N VAL A 254 -11.44 8.75 0.77
CA VAL A 254 -10.59 9.42 -0.24
C VAL A 254 -11.38 10.47 -1.01
N LYS A 255 -12.63 10.19 -1.38
CA LYS A 255 -13.51 11.14 -2.06
C LYS A 255 -13.80 12.37 -1.20
N THR A 256 -14.10 12.17 0.07
CA THR A 256 -14.40 13.25 1.02
C THR A 256 -13.19 14.17 1.21
N VAL A 257 -12.00 13.60 1.44
CA VAL A 257 -10.78 14.39 1.59
C VAL A 257 -10.36 15.02 0.28
N SER A 258 -10.56 14.35 -0.86
CA SER A 258 -10.27 14.93 -2.19
C SER A 258 -11.14 16.16 -2.47
N GLN A 259 -12.42 16.14 -2.09
CA GLN A 259 -13.26 17.32 -2.18
C GLN A 259 -12.70 18.47 -1.32
N ARG A 260 -12.36 18.18 -0.06
CA ARG A 260 -11.76 19.17 0.84
C ARG A 260 -10.43 19.71 0.32
N TYR A 261 -9.60 18.84 -0.28
CA TYR A 261 -8.34 19.22 -0.90
C TYR A 261 -8.58 20.21 -2.04
N ARG A 262 -9.56 19.95 -2.93
CA ARG A 262 -9.89 20.88 -4.01
C ARG A 262 -10.26 22.27 -3.49
N GLU A 263 -10.97 22.34 -2.36
CA GLU A 263 -11.38 23.60 -1.74
C GLU A 263 -10.23 24.37 -1.08
N GLN A 264 -9.14 23.69 -0.69
CA GLN A 264 -8.07 24.26 0.16
C GLN A 264 -6.65 24.10 -0.41
N SER A 265 -6.51 23.53 -1.60
CA SER A 265 -5.22 23.07 -2.16
C SER A 265 -4.17 24.18 -2.24
N ASP A 266 -4.54 25.38 -2.70
CA ASP A 266 -3.61 26.50 -2.82
C ASP A 266 -3.07 26.94 -1.45
N HIS A 267 -3.96 27.20 -0.49
CA HIS A 267 -3.59 27.57 0.88
C HIS A 267 -2.75 26.48 1.57
N LEU A 268 -3.08 25.21 1.32
CA LEU A 268 -2.36 24.08 1.86
C LEU A 268 -0.92 23.98 1.30
N LYS A 269 -0.77 24.16 -0.02
CA LYS A 269 0.53 24.18 -0.68
C LYS A 269 1.38 25.36 -0.20
N ASP A 270 0.78 26.52 -0.03
CA ASP A 270 1.45 27.70 0.55
C ASP A 270 1.91 27.44 1.98
N ALA A 271 1.08 26.79 2.80
CA ALA A 271 1.43 26.44 4.18
C ALA A 271 2.58 25.45 4.27
N LEU A 272 2.60 24.44 3.38
CA LEU A 272 3.70 23.47 3.29
C LEU A 272 4.99 24.13 2.78
N ALA A 273 4.89 25.01 1.77
CA ALA A 273 6.03 25.74 1.22
C ALA A 273 6.62 26.71 2.27
N LEU A 274 5.77 27.45 2.98
CA LEU A 274 6.19 28.33 4.06
C LEU A 274 6.79 27.54 5.23
N GLY A 275 6.16 26.43 5.62
CA GLY A 275 6.68 25.52 6.63
C GLY A 275 8.08 25.01 6.27
N SER A 276 8.32 24.65 5.00
CA SER A 276 9.65 24.25 4.51
C SER A 276 10.69 25.36 4.65
N LYS A 277 10.35 26.61 4.30
CA LYS A 277 11.23 27.78 4.46
C LYS A 277 11.57 28.06 5.93
N ILE A 278 10.57 28.08 6.81
CA ILE A 278 10.78 28.25 8.25
C ILE A 278 11.63 27.12 8.79
N PHE A 279 11.37 25.89 8.36
CA PHE A 279 12.18 24.75 8.71
C PHE A 279 13.62 25.01 8.26
N GLN A 280 13.90 25.50 7.05
CA GLN A 280 15.27 25.78 6.59
C GLN A 280 16.00 26.92 7.35
N GLY A 281 15.30 27.73 8.15
CA GLY A 281 15.91 28.76 9.00
C GLY A 281 15.35 30.17 8.79
N ASP A 282 14.39 30.34 7.90
CA ASP A 282 13.78 31.65 7.65
C ASP A 282 12.97 32.12 8.87
N SER A 283 13.09 33.42 9.19
CA SER A 283 12.36 34.06 10.28
C SER A 283 10.95 34.47 9.84
N LEU A 284 10.11 33.46 9.59
CA LEU A 284 8.71 33.61 9.22
C LEU A 284 7.81 32.87 10.23
N GLU A 285 6.52 33.23 10.25
CA GLU A 285 5.52 32.56 11.07
C GLU A 285 4.70 31.56 10.24
N PRO A 286 4.34 30.38 10.78
CA PRO A 286 3.57 29.39 10.06
C PRO A 286 2.14 29.87 9.78
N LEU A 287 1.58 29.45 8.64
CA LEU A 287 0.19 29.76 8.31
C LEU A 287 -0.80 29.08 9.28
N GLU A 288 -1.90 29.78 9.53
CA GLU A 288 -3.04 29.32 10.32
C GLU A 288 -4.08 28.64 9.42
N GLY A 289 -4.77 27.63 9.96
CA GLY A 289 -5.86 26.97 9.25
C GLY A 289 -6.54 25.88 10.09
N ASP A 290 -7.78 25.55 9.73
CA ASP A 290 -8.66 24.64 10.49
C ASP A 290 -8.37 23.15 10.24
N HIS A 291 -7.58 22.84 9.21
CA HIS A 291 -7.23 21.46 8.89
C HIS A 291 -6.18 20.91 9.87
N PRO A 292 -6.26 19.64 10.32
CA PRO A 292 -5.24 19.00 11.16
C PRO A 292 -3.77 19.22 10.76
N ILE A 293 -3.53 19.31 9.45
CA ILE A 293 -2.18 19.46 8.89
C ILE A 293 -1.49 20.77 9.30
N TYR A 294 -2.22 21.87 9.49
CA TYR A 294 -1.63 23.15 9.92
C TYR A 294 -1.02 23.01 11.32
N THR A 295 -1.72 22.30 12.22
CA THR A 295 -1.22 21.98 13.57
C THR A 295 0.00 21.07 13.52
N GLU A 296 0.02 20.06 12.65
CA GLU A 296 1.19 19.19 12.49
C GLU A 296 2.41 19.95 11.93
N ILE A 297 2.23 20.85 10.96
CA ILE A 297 3.32 21.72 10.46
C ILE A 297 3.92 22.52 11.60
N LYS A 298 3.11 23.17 12.44
CA LYS A 298 3.61 23.97 13.58
C LYS A 298 4.37 23.12 14.59
N LYS A 299 3.86 21.93 14.90
CA LYS A 299 4.48 20.99 15.84
C LYS A 299 5.86 20.55 15.37
N ASP A 300 6.03 20.29 14.08
CA ASP A 300 7.34 19.94 13.49
C ASP A 300 8.33 21.11 13.58
N LEU A 301 7.86 22.35 13.34
CA LEU A 301 8.68 23.55 13.48
C LEU A 301 9.10 23.81 14.95
N LEU A 302 8.19 23.58 15.90
CA LEU A 302 8.48 23.75 17.34
C LEU A 302 9.52 22.73 17.84
N ARG A 303 9.42 21.46 17.40
CA ARG A 303 10.41 20.42 17.73
C ARG A 303 11.81 20.77 17.25
N ARG A 304 11.94 21.44 16.09
CA ARG A 304 13.23 21.90 15.61
C ARG A 304 13.81 23.03 16.47
N ARG A 305 12.97 23.95 16.95
CA ARG A 305 13.40 25.06 17.82
C ARG A 305 13.85 24.56 19.20
N ASN A 306 13.26 23.47 19.69
CA ASN A 306 13.60 22.82 20.96
C ASN A 306 13.93 21.32 20.75
N PRO A 307 15.13 20.97 20.26
CA PRO A 307 15.54 19.58 20.14
C PRO A 307 15.76 19.01 21.55
N SER A 308 14.80 18.21 22.02
CA SER A 308 14.92 17.37 23.22
C SER A 308 15.80 16.16 22.94
#